data_AF-A0A953XUK1-F1
#
_entry.id   AF-A0A953XUK1-F1
#
_cell.length_a   1.000
_cell.length_b   1.000
_cell.length_c   1.000
_cell.angle_alpha   90.00
_cell.angle_beta   90.00
_cell.angle_gamma   90.00
#
_symmetry.space_group_name_H-M   'P 1'
#
loop_
_entity.id
_entity.type
_entity.pdbx_description
1 polymer ?
#
loop_
_entity_poly.entity_id
_entity_poly.type
_entity_poly.pdbx_seq_one_letter_code
_entity_poly.pdbx_strand_id
1 'polypeptide(L)' 'MSRFRNEVAHLQAHVKTLRLGAGALFVVALLLGFGWWSAPRDLTIHVPPDLRSGSTRKWWDVPPESV' A
#
# COMPACT_ATOMS: atom_id res chain seq x y z
N MET A 1 40.99 -20.69 19.09
CA MET A 1 40.52 -19.44 18.46
C MET A 1 39.53 -19.61 17.30
N SER A 2 39.38 -20.79 16.66
CA SER A 2 38.48 -20.97 15.51
C SER A 2 36.98 -21.13 15.85
N ARG A 3 36.65 -21.74 17.00
CA ARG A 3 35.24 -21.93 17.42
C ARG A 3 34.48 -20.63 17.63
N PHE A 4 35.07 -19.67 18.34
CA PHE A 4 34.44 -18.36 18.58
C PHE A 4 34.19 -17.57 17.29
N ARG A 5 35.09 -17.64 16.30
CA ARG A 5 34.87 -17.00 14.98
C ARG A 5 33.71 -17.63 14.22
N ASN A 6 33.54 -18.95 14.31
CA ASN A 6 32.43 -19.64 13.65
C ASN A 6 31.07 -19.31 14.29
N GLU A 7 31.00 -19.24 15.62
CA GLU A 7 29.76 -18.85 16.33
C GLU A 7 29.36 -17.41 16.02
N VAL A 8 30.32 -16.48 16.00
CA VAL A 8 30.09 -15.09 15.60
C VAL A 8 29.61 -14.99 14.15
N ALA A 9 30.21 -15.77 13.23
CA ALA A 9 29.78 -15.81 11.83
C ALA A 9 28.34 -16.35 11.68
N HIS A 10 27.97 -17.38 12.44
CA HIS A 10 26.61 -17.92 12.46
C HIS A 10 25.59 -16.90 12.96
N LEU A 11 25.89 -16.21 14.09
CA LEU A 11 25.05 -15.15 14.63
C LEU A 11 24.91 -13.97 13.66
N GLN A 12 26.00 -13.55 13.01
CA GLN A 12 25.96 -12.50 11.99
C GLN A 12 25.13 -12.90 10.78
N ALA A 13 25.21 -14.15 10.33
CA ALA A 13 24.39 -14.64 9.23
C ALA A 13 22.90 -14.57 9.57
N HIS A 14 22.52 -14.96 10.80
CA HIS A 14 21.14 -14.90 11.27
C HIS A 14 20.62 -13.46 11.38
N VAL A 15 21.43 -12.54 11.92
CA VAL A 15 21.05 -11.11 11.97
C VAL A 15 20.94 -10.53 10.57
N LYS A 16 21.80 -10.95 9.63
CA LYS A 16 21.75 -10.51 8.24
C LYS A 16 20.48 -10.98 7.53
N THR A 17 20.09 -12.24 7.70
CA THR A 17 18.83 -12.75 7.12
C THR A 17 17.62 -12.05 7.74
N LEU A 18 17.63 -11.82 9.05
CA LEU A 18 16.55 -11.11 9.74
C LEU A 18 16.42 -9.66 9.23
N ARG A 19 17.54 -8.95 9.05
CA ARG A 19 17.55 -7.58 8.48
C ARG A 19 17.05 -7.55 7.05
N LEU A 20 17.42 -8.53 6.22
CA LEU A 20 16.90 -8.64 4.85
C LEU A 20 15.38 -8.91 4.86
N GLY A 21 14.91 -9.80 5.72
CA GLY A 21 13.48 -10.06 5.89
C GLY A 21 12.70 -8.82 6.34
N ALA A 22 13.21 -8.09 7.33
CA ALA A 22 12.61 -6.84 7.79
C ALA A 22 12.58 -5.77 6.68
N GLY A 23 13.66 -5.65 5.91
CA GLY A 23 13.72 -4.74 4.75
C GLY A 23 12.70 -5.10 3.68
N ALA A 24 12.56 -6.39 3.35
CA ALA A 24 11.56 -6.86 2.39
C ALA A 24 10.13 -6.57 2.88
N LEU A 25 9.84 -6.84 4.15
CA LEU A 25 8.53 -6.56 4.76
C LEU A 25 8.21 -5.05 4.73
N PHE A 26 9.21 -4.22 5.02
CA PHE A 26 9.08 -2.76 4.97
C PHE A 26 8.74 -2.27 3.54
N VAL A 27 9.42 -2.80 2.52
CA VAL A 27 9.11 -2.48 1.11
C VAL A 27 7.68 -2.87 0.76
N VAL A 28 7.23 -4.06 1.16
CA VAL A 28 5.84 -4.50 0.93
C VAL A 28 4.84 -3.56 1.61
N ALA A 29 5.11 -3.17 2.86
CA ALA A 29 4.26 -2.23 3.58
C ALA A 29 4.16 -0.87 2.89
N LEU A 30 5.26 -0.34 2.36
CA LEU A 30 5.26 0.91 1.58
C LEU A 30 4.45 0.79 0.30
N LEU A 31 4.59 -0.32 -0.44
CA LEU A 31 3.83 -0.57 -1.67
C LEU A 31 2.31 -0.63 -1.38
N LEU A 32 1.92 -1.33 -0.31
CA LEU A 32 0.52 -1.42 0.10
C LEU A 32 -0.03 -0.06 0.56
N GLY A 33 0.74 0.70 1.34
CA GLY A 33 0.35 2.04 1.79
C GLY A 33 0.19 3.02 0.61
N PHE A 34 1.10 2.97 -0.36
CA PHE A 34 1.00 3.76 -1.58
C PHE A 34 -0.23 3.36 -2.42
N GLY A 35 -0.47 2.05 -2.57
CA GLY A 35 -1.66 1.52 -3.23
C GLY A 35 -2.95 2.04 -2.57
N TRP A 36 -3.04 1.94 -1.25
CA TRP A 36 -4.20 2.42 -0.47
C TRP A 36 -4.44 3.93 -0.64
N TRP A 37 -3.37 4.74 -0.60
CA TRP A 37 -3.48 6.19 -0.84
C TRP A 37 -3.97 6.50 -2.26
N SER A 38 -3.52 5.72 -3.25
CA SER A 38 -3.86 5.95 -4.66
C SER A 38 -5.26 5.46 -5.04
N ALA A 39 -5.76 4.40 -4.39
CA ALA A 39 -7.04 3.76 -4.70
C ALA A 39 -8.26 4.71 -4.83
N PRO A 40 -8.48 5.71 -3.95
CA PRO A 40 -9.65 6.58 -4.08
C PRO A 40 -9.59 7.54 -5.27
N ARG A 41 -8.45 7.74 -5.94
CA ARG A 41 -8.35 8.72 -7.06
C ARG A 41 -9.09 8.31 -8.32
N ASP A 42 -9.33 7.02 -8.53
CA ASP A 42 -9.98 6.51 -9.73
C ASP A 42 -11.32 5.84 -9.42
N LEU A 43 -11.85 6.03 -8.21
CA LEU A 43 -13.12 5.44 -7.80
C LEU A 43 -14.28 6.22 -8.46
N THR A 44 -14.74 5.71 -9.60
CA THR A 44 -15.94 6.17 -10.31
C THR A 44 -17.17 5.44 -9.78
N ILE A 45 -18.15 6.18 -9.26
CA ILE A 45 -19.42 5.60 -8.82
C ILE A 45 -20.36 5.54 -10.02
N HIS A 46 -20.83 4.34 -10.36
CA HIS A 46 -21.89 4.14 -11.34
C HIS A 46 -23.24 4.26 -10.63
N VAL A 47 -23.74 5.49 -10.55
CA VAL A 47 -25.12 5.72 -10.14
C VAL A 47 -26.00 5.34 -11.34
N PRO A 48 -26.92 4.38 -11.19
CA PRO A 48 -27.85 4.06 -12.27
C PRO A 48 -28.56 5.36 -12.66
N PRO A 49 -28.73 5.62 -13.97
CA PRO A 49 -29.30 6.86 -14.45
C PRO A 49 -30.72 6.99 -13.91
N ASP A 50 -30.89 7.79 -12.88
CA ASP A 50 -32.20 8.37 -12.61
C ASP A 50 -32.57 9.18 -13.87
N LEU A 51 -33.85 9.19 -14.25
CA LEU A 51 -34.38 9.58 -15.58
C LEU A 51 -34.03 11.03 -16.05
N ARG A 52 -33.10 11.73 -15.40
CA ARG A 52 -32.59 13.07 -15.72
C ARG A 52 -31.08 13.18 -15.95
N SER A 53 -30.24 12.23 -15.52
CA SER A 53 -28.79 12.46 -15.58
C SER A 53 -27.99 11.18 -15.33
N GLY A 54 -27.79 10.41 -16.40
CA GLY A 54 -26.73 9.41 -16.44
C GLY A 54 -25.38 10.13 -16.43
N SER A 55 -24.73 10.19 -15.27
CA SER A 55 -23.38 10.71 -15.18
C SER A 55 -22.61 9.89 -14.17
N THR A 56 -21.68 9.07 -14.67
CA THR A 56 -20.56 8.56 -13.87
C THR A 56 -19.95 9.74 -13.11
N ARG A 57 -19.97 9.68 -11.78
CA ARG A 57 -19.51 10.79 -10.91
C ARG A 57 -18.34 10.33 -10.07
N LYS A 58 -17.34 11.19 -9.94
CA LYS A 58 -16.22 11.02 -9.00
C LYS A 58 -16.78 11.08 -7.58
N TRP A 59 -16.41 10.15 -6.70
CA TRP A 59 -17.04 10.09 -5.36
C TRP A 59 -16.85 11.34 -4.49
N TRP A 60 -15.83 12.15 -4.79
CA TRP A 60 -15.52 13.40 -4.09
C TRP A 60 -16.21 14.64 -4.68
N ASP A 61 -17.08 14.48 -5.68
CA ASP A 61 -17.73 15.58 -6.39
C ASP A 61 -19.05 15.95 -5.70
N VAL A 62 -19.06 17.09 -4.99
CA VAL A 62 -20.25 17.60 -4.29
C VAL A 62 -21.10 18.41 -5.29
N PRO A 63 -22.36 18.05 -5.53
CA PRO A 63 -23.19 18.78 -6.48
C PRO A 63 -23.43 20.22 -6.01
N PRO A 64 -23.38 21.21 -6.91
CA PRO A 64 -23.80 22.56 -6.60
C PRO A 64 -25.28 22.54 -6.22
N GLU A 65 -25.63 23.33 -5.20
CA GLU A 65 -27.01 23.57 -4.82
C GLU A 65 -27.80 24.10 -6.02
N SER A 66 -28.89 23.42 -6.36
CA SER A 66 -29.76 23.79 -7.47
C SER A 66 -30.34 25.19 -7.24
N VAL A 67 -30.10 26.10 -8.19
CA VAL A 67 -31.00 27.24 -8.43
C VAL A 67 -32.18 26.82 -9.28
#